data_AF-A0A3A8LN43-F1
#
_entry.id   AF-A0A3A8LN43-F1
#
_cell.length_a   1.000
_cell.length_b   1.000
_cell.length_c   1.000
_cell.angle_alpha   90.00
_cell.angle_beta   90.00
_cell.angle_gamma   90.00
#
_symmetry.space_group_name_H-M   'P 1'
#
loop_
_entity.id
_entity.type
_entity.pdbx_description
1 polymer ?
#
loop_
_entity_poly.entity_id
_entity_poly.type
_entity_poly.pdbx_seq_one_letter_code
_entity_poly.pdbx_strand_id
1 'polypeptide(L)'
;MASVVRSRAAALVLVVSLLSVPAFAEGITSIPFGDSCWGTGTDADGDGLSDDCEYQVASAFMPTLWLARDERGAGRRPYFAVKSQSFALRTLRIFYLAAFYEDHGVLGGVVDAHDGDTEFQVLEVHYSDGRWLLDWAFLSAHLETVCESSAWYGWAQLDYVAESRGAPRIYAAQDKHGTYNSLSTCDRGGCYVDGCSQGTSELLDPDNRLVSRNVGSTGAPLINAVTFRGQTERLLDDVEFKGWDNRWYRPNATPYRARLIRFGF
;
A
#
# COMPACT_ATOMS: atom_id res chain seq x y z
N MET A 1 -53.91 46.38 -41.02
CA MET A 1 -52.83 46.44 -40.02
C MET A 1 -52.68 45.05 -39.42
N ALA A 2 -51.61 44.33 -39.75
CA ALA A 2 -51.26 43.07 -39.10
C ALA A 2 -49.74 43.02 -38.97
N SER A 3 -49.29 42.89 -37.72
CA SER A 3 -47.90 43.01 -37.26
C SER A 3 -47.08 41.78 -37.67
N VAL A 4 -45.89 42.01 -38.24
CA VAL A 4 -44.88 40.99 -38.51
C VAL A 4 -44.05 40.79 -37.23
N VAL A 5 -44.28 39.70 -36.52
CA VAL A 5 -43.44 39.29 -35.39
C VAL A 5 -42.25 38.51 -35.93
N ARG A 6 -41.07 39.16 -35.98
CA ARG A 6 -39.79 38.48 -36.25
C ARG A 6 -39.36 37.72 -35.01
N SER A 7 -39.56 36.40 -35.02
CA SER A 7 -39.01 35.50 -34.01
C SER A 7 -37.49 35.43 -34.18
N ARG A 8 -36.74 35.92 -33.18
CA ARG A 8 -35.29 35.71 -33.09
C ARG A 8 -35.07 34.32 -32.50
N ALA A 9 -34.76 33.35 -33.34
CA ALA A 9 -34.23 32.07 -32.88
C ALA A 9 -32.84 32.33 -32.27
N ALA A 10 -32.77 32.35 -30.93
CA ALA A 10 -31.51 32.28 -30.22
C ALA A 10 -30.95 30.86 -30.41
N ALA A 11 -29.88 30.73 -31.20
CA ALA A 11 -29.14 29.49 -31.31
C ALA A 11 -28.45 29.24 -29.96
N LEU A 12 -28.99 28.30 -29.19
CA LEU A 12 -28.33 27.79 -27.98
C LEU A 12 -27.15 26.94 -28.46
N VAL A 13 -25.95 27.51 -28.48
CA VAL A 13 -24.73 26.74 -28.72
C VAL A 13 -24.50 25.89 -27.48
N LEU A 14 -24.90 24.63 -27.55
CA LEU A 14 -24.54 23.61 -26.58
C LEU A 14 -23.04 23.36 -26.77
N VAL A 15 -22.19 24.06 -26.02
CA VAL A 15 -20.80 23.68 -25.86
C VAL A 15 -20.82 22.38 -25.06
N VAL A 16 -20.80 21.26 -25.78
CA VAL A 16 -20.40 19.98 -25.20
C VAL A 16 -18.93 20.18 -24.84
N SER A 17 -18.69 20.58 -23.59
CA SER A 17 -17.39 20.46 -22.97
C SER A 17 -16.98 19.01 -23.13
N LEU A 18 -16.12 18.75 -24.11
CA LEU A 18 -15.43 17.47 -24.25
C LEU A 18 -14.83 17.21 -22.88
N LEU A 19 -15.45 16.24 -22.22
CA LEU A 19 -15.10 15.73 -20.92
C LEU A 19 -13.59 15.72 -20.84
N SER A 20 -13.04 16.53 -19.94
CA SER A 20 -11.70 16.34 -19.42
C SER A 20 -11.67 14.91 -18.92
N VAL A 21 -11.21 14.00 -19.79
CA VAL A 21 -10.92 12.63 -19.46
C VAL A 21 -10.09 12.73 -18.20
N PRO A 22 -10.47 12.10 -17.07
CA PRO A 22 -9.56 12.05 -15.94
C PRO A 22 -8.27 11.49 -16.53
N ALA A 23 -7.19 12.30 -16.50
CA ALA A 23 -5.90 11.90 -17.04
C ALA A 23 -5.68 10.46 -16.60
N PHE A 24 -5.42 9.51 -17.49
CA PHE A 24 -5.20 8.14 -17.03
C PHE A 24 -4.01 8.14 -16.06
N ALA A 25 -3.93 7.14 -15.17
CA ALA A 25 -2.65 6.84 -14.55
C ALA A 25 -1.64 6.66 -15.70
N GLU A 26 -0.72 7.61 -15.89
CA GLU A 26 0.20 7.56 -17.04
C GLU A 26 1.09 6.31 -17.03
N GLY A 27 1.14 5.64 -15.87
CA GLY A 27 1.91 4.43 -15.61
C GLY A 27 3.38 4.73 -15.40
N ILE A 28 4.14 3.70 -15.03
CA ILE A 28 5.59 3.78 -14.87
C ILE A 28 6.24 3.12 -16.08
N THR A 29 6.99 3.88 -16.87
CA THR A 29 7.68 3.41 -18.09
C THR A 29 9.13 3.03 -17.84
N SER A 30 9.69 3.38 -16.69
CA SER A 30 11.12 3.18 -16.38
C SER A 30 11.45 1.78 -15.89
N ILE A 31 10.44 0.94 -15.62
CA ILE A 31 10.63 -0.44 -15.18
C ILE A 31 10.65 -1.34 -16.42
N PRO A 32 11.70 -2.16 -16.62
CA PRO A 32 11.75 -3.18 -17.65
C PRO A 32 10.57 -4.17 -17.61
N PHE A 33 10.36 -4.89 -18.70
CA PHE A 33 9.33 -5.92 -18.82
C PHE A 33 9.81 -7.06 -19.74
N GLY A 34 9.15 -8.22 -19.65
CA GLY A 34 9.37 -9.36 -20.54
C GLY A 34 10.41 -10.32 -19.96
N ASP A 35 11.35 -10.78 -20.78
CA ASP A 35 12.39 -11.74 -20.39
C ASP A 35 13.27 -11.25 -19.22
N SER A 36 13.30 -9.94 -18.96
CA SER A 36 13.97 -9.38 -17.79
C SER A 36 13.21 -9.61 -16.47
N CYS A 37 11.88 -9.73 -16.53
CA CYS A 37 11.02 -9.97 -15.37
C CYS A 37 10.63 -11.44 -15.22
N TRP A 38 10.26 -12.12 -16.31
CA TRP A 38 9.81 -13.53 -16.32
C TRP A 38 10.79 -14.44 -17.07
N GLY A 39 12.09 -14.31 -16.81
CA GLY A 39 13.13 -15.00 -17.58
C GLY A 39 14.37 -15.39 -16.76
N THR A 40 15.55 -15.34 -17.38
CA THR A 40 16.77 -15.99 -16.87
C THR A 40 17.54 -15.20 -15.81
N GLY A 41 16.88 -14.29 -15.11
CA GLY A 41 17.50 -13.55 -14.01
C GLY A 41 17.77 -14.44 -12.80
N THR A 42 18.45 -13.91 -11.78
CA THR A 42 18.45 -14.54 -10.46
C THR A 42 17.02 -14.48 -9.92
N ASP A 43 16.51 -15.63 -9.49
CA ASP A 43 15.18 -15.84 -8.91
C ASP A 43 15.43 -16.69 -7.66
N ALA A 44 15.66 -16.00 -6.53
CA ALA A 44 16.16 -16.64 -5.32
C ALA A 44 15.10 -17.47 -4.60
N ASP A 45 13.82 -17.10 -4.73
CA ASP A 45 12.69 -17.81 -4.13
C ASP A 45 11.96 -18.74 -5.12
N GLY A 46 12.36 -18.75 -6.39
CA GLY A 46 11.94 -19.72 -7.39
C GLY A 46 10.50 -19.52 -7.85
N ASP A 47 9.96 -18.30 -7.75
CA ASP A 47 8.57 -17.98 -8.04
C ASP A 47 8.34 -17.66 -9.55
N GLY A 48 9.42 -17.61 -10.33
CA GLY A 48 9.43 -17.32 -11.75
C GLY A 48 9.59 -15.84 -12.09
N LEU A 49 9.81 -14.97 -11.10
CA LEU A 49 10.22 -13.58 -11.26
C LEU A 49 11.70 -13.43 -10.93
N SER A 50 12.38 -12.53 -11.65
CA SER A 50 13.74 -12.17 -11.27
C SER A 50 13.74 -11.23 -10.04
N ASP A 51 14.66 -11.45 -9.11
CA ASP A 51 14.88 -10.62 -7.91
C ASP A 51 15.00 -9.12 -8.28
N ASP A 52 15.68 -8.83 -9.41
CA ASP A 52 15.86 -7.49 -9.93
C ASP A 52 14.51 -6.86 -10.35
N CYS A 53 13.63 -7.64 -11.00
CA CYS A 53 12.31 -7.16 -11.38
C CYS A 53 11.42 -6.92 -10.16
N GLU A 54 11.41 -7.87 -9.21
CA GLU A 54 10.65 -7.74 -7.97
C GLU A 54 11.04 -6.45 -7.23
N TYR A 55 12.35 -6.22 -7.05
CA TYR A 55 12.85 -5.01 -6.42
C TYR A 55 12.47 -3.74 -7.20
N GLN A 56 12.64 -3.72 -8.52
CA GLN A 56 12.34 -2.53 -9.32
C GLN A 56 10.84 -2.18 -9.30
N VAL A 57 9.97 -3.18 -9.39
CA VAL A 57 8.52 -3.00 -9.29
C VAL A 57 8.15 -2.54 -7.88
N ALA A 58 8.64 -3.21 -6.83
CA ALA A 58 8.35 -2.83 -5.45
C ALA A 58 8.86 -1.41 -5.11
N SER A 59 10.06 -1.03 -5.56
CA SER A 59 10.63 0.30 -5.30
C SER A 59 9.90 1.41 -6.05
N ALA A 60 9.41 1.14 -7.27
CA ALA A 60 8.73 2.12 -8.11
C ALA A 60 7.26 2.35 -7.69
N PHE A 61 6.57 1.30 -7.22
CA PHE A 61 5.20 1.37 -6.71
C PHE A 61 5.14 1.63 -5.20
N MET A 62 6.29 1.78 -4.53
CA MET A 62 6.37 1.99 -3.09
C MET A 62 5.52 3.19 -2.67
N PRO A 63 4.52 2.99 -1.78
CA PRO A 63 3.62 4.06 -1.43
C PRO A 63 4.32 5.18 -0.65
N THR A 64 3.74 6.37 -0.76
CA THR A 64 4.05 7.47 0.17
C THR A 64 3.04 7.43 1.30
N LEU A 65 3.51 7.38 2.54
CA LEU A 65 2.67 7.49 3.72
C LEU A 65 2.39 8.96 4.04
N TRP A 66 1.15 9.24 4.38
CA TRP A 66 0.74 10.46 5.08
C TRP A 66 0.65 10.11 6.56
N LEU A 67 1.66 10.53 7.32
CA LEU A 67 1.82 10.29 8.76
C LEU A 67 1.59 11.58 9.54
N ALA A 68 1.07 11.52 10.76
CA ALA A 68 0.93 12.71 11.59
C ALA A 68 2.28 13.43 11.77
N ARG A 69 2.28 14.77 11.81
CA ARG A 69 3.53 15.56 11.95
C ARG A 69 4.32 15.24 13.23
N ASP A 70 3.61 14.82 14.27
CA ASP A 70 4.11 14.44 15.58
C ASP A 70 3.82 12.96 15.89
N GLU A 71 3.75 12.13 14.84
CA GLU A 71 3.54 10.69 14.94
C GLU A 71 4.52 10.05 15.93
N ARG A 72 3.96 9.34 16.90
CA ARG A 72 4.76 8.56 17.86
C ARG A 72 5.02 7.21 17.22
N GLY A 73 6.26 6.72 17.30
CA GLY A 73 6.58 5.41 16.72
C GLY A 73 6.61 5.39 15.19
N ALA A 74 6.73 6.55 14.52
CA ALA A 74 6.89 6.62 13.07
C ALA A 74 8.09 5.84 12.51
N GLY A 75 9.06 5.49 13.37
CA GLY A 75 10.21 4.66 13.02
C GLY A 75 9.77 3.27 12.57
N ARG A 76 10.31 2.81 11.45
CA ARG A 76 9.91 1.57 10.79
C ARG A 76 11.03 0.99 9.95
N ARG A 77 10.89 -0.29 9.59
CA ARG A 77 11.85 -1.00 8.76
C ARG A 77 11.11 -1.88 7.76
N PRO A 78 10.52 -1.31 6.69
CA PRO A 78 9.61 -2.05 5.83
C PRO A 78 10.30 -3.16 5.03
N TYR A 79 9.47 -4.12 4.63
CA TYR A 79 9.83 -5.24 3.77
C TYR A 79 8.83 -5.39 2.63
N PHE A 80 9.17 -6.22 1.64
CA PHE A 80 8.24 -6.53 0.57
C PHE A 80 8.33 -7.98 0.11
N ALA A 81 7.29 -8.44 -0.58
CA ALA A 81 7.29 -9.62 -1.43
C ALA A 81 6.62 -9.26 -2.76
N VAL A 82 7.04 -9.86 -3.86
CA VAL A 82 6.36 -9.74 -5.16
C VAL A 82 6.01 -11.14 -5.63
N LYS A 83 4.91 -11.27 -6.36
CA LYS A 83 4.60 -12.52 -7.06
C LYS A 83 3.80 -12.29 -8.33
N SER A 84 3.87 -13.25 -9.23
CA SER A 84 2.99 -13.30 -10.41
C SER A 84 1.55 -13.69 -10.02
N GLN A 85 0.54 -13.03 -10.61
CA GLN A 85 -0.86 -13.46 -10.49
C GLN A 85 -1.16 -14.54 -11.53
N SER A 86 -1.37 -15.77 -11.07
CA SER A 86 -1.53 -16.96 -11.93
C SER A 86 -2.69 -16.90 -12.94
N PHE A 87 -3.71 -16.05 -12.70
CA PHE A 87 -4.89 -15.93 -13.56
C PHE A 87 -4.86 -14.74 -14.52
N ALA A 88 -3.87 -13.84 -14.42
CA ALA A 88 -3.79 -12.64 -15.23
C ALA A 88 -2.37 -12.48 -15.79
N LEU A 89 -2.23 -12.65 -17.11
CA LEU A 89 -0.95 -12.43 -17.78
C LEU A 89 -0.43 -11.04 -17.45
N ARG A 90 0.87 -10.95 -17.10
CA ARG A 90 1.58 -9.69 -16.86
C ARG A 90 1.05 -8.87 -15.68
N THR A 91 0.39 -9.53 -14.73
CA THR A 91 -0.06 -8.89 -13.49
C THR A 91 0.79 -9.39 -12.33
N LEU A 92 1.31 -8.47 -11.54
CA LEU A 92 2.06 -8.72 -10.32
C LEU A 92 1.25 -8.27 -9.11
N ARG A 93 1.46 -8.95 -7.99
CA ARG A 93 1.02 -8.49 -6.69
C ARG A 93 2.24 -8.19 -5.85
N ILE A 94 2.25 -7.01 -5.25
CA ILE A 94 3.28 -6.53 -4.34
C ILE A 94 2.67 -6.51 -2.95
N PHE A 95 3.35 -7.09 -1.98
CA PHE A 95 2.97 -7.04 -0.58
C PHE A 95 4.01 -6.22 0.16
N TYR A 96 3.61 -5.09 0.75
CA TYR A 96 4.47 -4.29 1.61
C TYR A 96 4.15 -4.56 3.07
N LEU A 97 5.19 -4.90 3.83
CA LEU A 97 5.15 -5.05 5.28
C LEU A 97 5.67 -3.73 5.84
N ALA A 98 4.84 -2.92 6.52
CA ALA A 98 5.27 -1.60 6.96
C ALA A 98 6.34 -1.68 8.07
N ALA A 99 6.19 -2.67 8.95
CA ALA A 99 7.11 -3.03 10.03
C ALA A 99 7.49 -1.82 10.89
N PHE A 100 6.48 -1.13 11.42
CA PHE A 100 6.66 -0.07 12.41
C PHE A 100 7.25 -0.64 13.70
N TYR A 101 8.11 0.15 14.33
CA TYR A 101 8.79 -0.26 15.55
C TYR A 101 7.84 -0.36 16.75
N GLU A 102 6.91 0.59 16.83
CA GLU A 102 5.99 0.74 17.95
C GLU A 102 4.59 1.09 17.41
N ASP A 103 3.54 0.50 17.98
CA ASP A 103 2.17 1.01 17.89
C ASP A 103 1.84 1.67 19.24
N HIS A 104 1.42 2.93 19.17
CA HIS A 104 1.20 3.82 20.30
C HIS A 104 -0.28 4.03 20.60
N GLY A 105 -1.15 3.19 20.06
CA GLY A 105 -2.58 3.23 20.25
C GLY A 105 -3.00 3.33 21.73
N VAL A 106 -4.29 3.60 21.94
CA VAL A 106 -4.83 3.77 23.29
C VAL A 106 -4.98 2.40 23.97
N LEU A 107 -4.23 2.20 25.06
CA LEU A 107 -4.34 0.99 25.89
C LEU A 107 -5.74 0.84 26.50
N GLY A 108 -6.34 -0.33 26.37
CA GLY A 108 -7.69 -0.65 26.83
C GLY A 108 -8.82 0.01 26.01
N GLY A 109 -8.50 0.48 24.80
CA GLY A 109 -9.48 1.02 23.85
C GLY A 109 -10.35 -0.05 23.17
N VAL A 110 -11.27 0.39 22.30
CA VAL A 110 -12.10 -0.52 21.47
C VAL A 110 -11.24 -1.32 20.48
N VAL A 111 -10.17 -0.68 19.99
CA VAL A 111 -9.00 -1.35 19.39
C VAL A 111 -7.83 -1.00 20.28
N ASP A 112 -7.24 -2.03 20.88
CA ASP A 112 -6.15 -1.91 21.84
C ASP A 112 -4.82 -1.66 21.11
N ALA A 113 -3.90 -0.94 21.76
CA ALA A 113 -2.54 -0.81 21.27
C ALA A 113 -1.84 -2.16 21.35
N HIS A 114 -1.03 -2.52 20.35
CA HIS A 114 -0.18 -3.69 20.41
C HIS A 114 1.30 -3.34 20.20
N ASP A 115 2.18 -4.27 20.58
CA ASP A 115 3.59 -4.12 20.25
C ASP A 115 3.86 -4.61 18.84
N GLY A 116 4.40 -3.70 18.06
CA GLY A 116 4.69 -3.90 16.66
C GLY A 116 3.43 -3.82 15.81
N ASP A 117 3.59 -3.13 14.70
CA ASP A 117 2.50 -2.96 13.75
C ASP A 117 2.64 -3.93 12.59
N THR A 118 1.61 -4.75 12.35
CA THR A 118 1.55 -5.61 11.17
C THR A 118 0.65 -5.10 10.08
N GLU A 119 0.32 -3.80 10.08
CA GLU A 119 -0.26 -3.19 8.91
C GLU A 119 0.61 -3.37 7.67
N PHE A 120 -0.09 -3.64 6.58
CA PHE A 120 0.47 -4.00 5.31
C PHE A 120 -0.36 -3.40 4.19
N GLN A 121 0.25 -3.30 3.02
CA GLN A 121 -0.42 -2.85 1.83
C GLN A 121 -0.18 -3.85 0.73
N VAL A 122 -1.22 -4.15 -0.04
CA VAL A 122 -1.11 -5.05 -1.18
C VAL A 122 -1.47 -4.29 -2.43
N LEU A 123 -0.54 -4.21 -3.39
CA LEU A 123 -0.78 -3.53 -4.66
C LEU A 123 -0.86 -4.58 -5.76
N GLU A 124 -1.84 -4.44 -6.65
CA GLU A 124 -1.92 -5.20 -7.89
C GLU A 124 -1.57 -4.28 -9.04
N VAL A 125 -0.56 -4.66 -9.80
CA VAL A 125 -0.04 -3.88 -10.92
C VAL A 125 0.00 -4.74 -12.16
N HIS A 126 -0.32 -4.18 -13.32
CA HIS A 126 -0.20 -4.88 -14.59
C HIS A 126 0.67 -4.12 -15.58
N TYR A 127 1.30 -4.87 -16.47
CA TYR A 127 2.03 -4.29 -17.59
C TYR A 127 1.19 -4.27 -18.86
N SER A 128 0.97 -3.08 -19.41
CA SER A 128 0.29 -2.87 -20.69
C SER A 128 0.93 -1.71 -21.43
N ASP A 129 1.02 -1.78 -22.76
CA ASP A 129 1.46 -0.68 -23.63
C ASP A 129 2.77 0.02 -23.19
N GLY A 130 3.78 -0.74 -22.80
CA GLY A 130 5.09 -0.18 -22.46
C GLY A 130 5.23 0.33 -21.03
N ARG A 131 4.22 0.14 -20.18
CA ARG A 131 4.15 0.73 -18.83
C ARG A 131 3.52 -0.21 -17.83
N TRP A 132 3.92 -0.02 -16.58
CA TRP A 132 3.26 -0.62 -15.43
C TRP A 132 2.19 0.30 -14.88
N LEU A 133 1.03 -0.27 -14.56
CA LEU A 133 -0.16 0.45 -14.12
C LEU A 133 -0.62 -0.14 -12.79
N LEU A 134 -1.02 0.71 -11.85
CA LEU A 134 -1.70 0.27 -10.63
C LEU A 134 -3.17 -0.02 -10.97
N ASP A 135 -3.64 -1.21 -10.61
CA ASP A 135 -5.06 -1.57 -10.71
C ASP A 135 -5.77 -1.34 -9.39
N TRP A 136 -5.24 -1.97 -8.34
CA TRP A 136 -5.87 -2.05 -7.04
C TRP A 136 -4.85 -1.91 -5.90
N ALA A 137 -5.28 -1.34 -4.79
CA ALA A 137 -4.57 -1.36 -3.53
C ALA A 137 -5.48 -1.89 -2.42
N PHE A 138 -5.06 -2.94 -1.72
CA PHE A 138 -5.61 -3.33 -0.43
C PHE A 138 -4.88 -2.56 0.65
N LEU A 139 -5.65 -1.89 1.49
CA LEU A 139 -5.14 -1.15 2.63
C LEU A 139 -5.68 -1.81 3.90
N SER A 140 -4.77 -2.22 4.79
CA SER A 140 -5.14 -2.82 6.07
C SER A 140 -5.43 -1.74 7.10
N ALA A 141 -6.60 -1.81 7.71
CA ALA A 141 -6.98 -1.04 8.88
C ALA A 141 -7.82 -1.94 9.80
N HIS A 142 -7.31 -2.17 11.01
CA HIS A 142 -8.01 -2.91 12.07
C HIS A 142 -8.48 -4.32 11.63
N LEU A 143 -7.72 -4.96 10.74
CA LEU A 143 -8.08 -6.22 10.08
C LEU A 143 -8.44 -7.31 11.11
N GLU A 144 -9.58 -7.98 10.93
CA GLU A 144 -10.08 -9.05 11.80
C GLU A 144 -10.42 -8.61 13.23
N THR A 145 -10.65 -7.31 13.43
CA THR A 145 -11.20 -6.76 14.68
C THR A 145 -12.63 -6.27 14.47
N VAL A 146 -13.31 -5.90 15.57
CA VAL A 146 -14.64 -5.28 15.51
C VAL A 146 -14.68 -3.91 14.82
N CYS A 147 -13.51 -3.30 14.58
CA CYS A 147 -13.35 -2.00 13.94
C CYS A 147 -12.74 -2.11 12.52
N GLU A 148 -12.73 -3.31 11.94
CA GLU A 148 -12.16 -3.56 10.62
C GLU A 148 -12.68 -2.57 9.57
N SER A 149 -11.74 -1.88 8.94
CA SER A 149 -11.99 -0.92 7.85
C SER A 149 -11.09 -1.19 6.65
N SER A 150 -10.53 -2.40 6.58
CA SER A 150 -9.68 -2.84 5.49
C SER A 150 -10.47 -3.03 4.20
N ALA A 151 -9.93 -2.58 3.07
CA ALA A 151 -10.62 -2.71 1.78
C ALA A 151 -9.68 -2.63 0.58
N TRP A 152 -10.17 -3.13 -0.55
CA TRP A 152 -9.60 -2.91 -1.88
C TRP A 152 -10.11 -1.61 -2.48
N TYR A 153 -9.21 -0.82 -3.05
CA TYR A 153 -9.49 0.43 -3.72
C TYR A 153 -8.91 0.39 -5.13
N GLY A 154 -9.73 0.71 -6.13
CA GLY A 154 -9.23 0.89 -7.49
C GLY A 154 -8.36 2.14 -7.59
N TRP A 155 -7.48 2.20 -8.58
CA TRP A 155 -6.58 3.35 -8.78
C TRP A 155 -7.30 4.71 -8.76
N ALA A 156 -8.54 4.78 -9.24
CA ALA A 156 -9.32 6.03 -9.29
C ALA A 156 -9.83 6.50 -7.91
N GLN A 157 -9.71 5.65 -6.89
CA GLN A 157 -10.13 5.93 -5.51
C GLN A 157 -8.95 6.26 -4.59
N LEU A 158 -7.74 6.32 -5.13
CA LEU A 158 -6.50 6.61 -4.39
C LEU A 158 -6.03 8.04 -4.66
N ASP A 159 -5.39 8.63 -3.66
CA ASP A 159 -4.65 9.88 -3.82
C ASP A 159 -3.22 9.60 -4.29
N TYR A 160 -2.60 10.56 -4.96
CA TYR A 160 -1.24 10.44 -5.48
C TYR A 160 -0.45 11.72 -5.20
N VAL A 161 0.85 11.57 -4.92
CA VAL A 161 1.75 12.73 -4.71
C VAL A 161 2.24 13.32 -6.03
N ALA A 162 2.41 12.47 -7.05
CA ALA A 162 2.86 12.86 -8.38
C ALA A 162 1.79 12.53 -9.43
N GLU A 163 1.84 13.22 -10.57
CA GLU A 163 0.95 13.00 -11.71
C GLU A 163 1.14 11.59 -12.32
N SER A 164 2.38 11.07 -12.28
CA SER A 164 2.66 9.68 -12.60
C SER A 164 2.11 8.77 -11.50
N ARG A 165 0.87 8.28 -11.68
CA ARG A 165 0.10 7.46 -10.73
C ARG A 165 0.61 6.03 -10.53
N GLY A 166 1.93 5.89 -10.40
CA GLY A 166 2.58 4.65 -10.06
C GLY A 166 2.40 4.32 -8.58
N ALA A 167 2.86 5.20 -7.70
CA ALA A 167 2.82 5.01 -6.26
C ALA A 167 1.70 5.82 -5.60
N PRO A 168 0.73 5.18 -4.92
CA PRO A 168 -0.32 5.90 -4.23
C PRO A 168 0.19 6.59 -2.96
N ARG A 169 -0.48 7.67 -2.56
CA ARG A 169 -0.44 8.17 -1.19
C ARG A 169 -1.40 7.33 -0.35
N ILE A 170 -0.94 6.91 0.81
CA ILE A 170 -1.70 6.13 1.78
C ILE A 170 -1.73 6.89 3.09
N TYR A 171 -2.91 6.99 3.70
CA TYR A 171 -3.12 7.73 4.95
C TYR A 171 -3.01 6.75 6.11
N ALA A 172 -1.98 6.90 6.94
CA ALA A 172 -1.77 6.07 8.11
C ALA A 172 -2.34 6.79 9.34
N ALA A 173 -3.23 6.11 10.07
CA ALA A 173 -3.86 6.63 11.27
C ALA A 173 -2.83 6.92 12.36
N GLN A 174 -3.00 8.05 13.02
CA GLN A 174 -2.16 8.44 14.15
C GLN A 174 -2.18 7.38 15.25
N ASP A 175 -1.00 7.08 15.79
CA ASP A 175 -0.72 6.15 16.87
C ASP A 175 -1.09 4.68 16.60
N LYS A 176 -1.95 4.35 15.62
CA LYS A 176 -2.46 2.98 15.34
C LYS A 176 -2.10 2.40 13.98
N HIS A 177 -1.57 3.23 13.09
CA HIS A 177 -1.13 2.97 11.71
C HIS A 177 -2.06 2.23 10.73
N GLY A 178 -3.33 2.03 11.07
CA GLY A 178 -4.37 1.65 10.12
C GLY A 178 -4.33 2.51 8.86
N THR A 179 -4.33 1.87 7.68
CA THR A 179 -4.08 2.52 6.40
C THR A 179 -5.33 2.73 5.55
N TYR A 180 -5.43 3.91 4.96
CA TYR A 180 -6.63 4.40 4.27
C TYR A 180 -6.32 5.06 2.93
N ASN A 181 -7.32 5.05 2.04
CA ASN A 181 -7.18 5.56 0.67
C ASN A 181 -7.26 7.09 0.56
N SER A 182 -7.90 7.74 1.54
CA SER A 182 -8.08 9.19 1.58
C SER A 182 -8.07 9.71 3.00
N LEU A 183 -7.76 11.00 3.17
CA LEU A 183 -7.82 11.70 4.45
C LEU A 183 -9.21 11.57 5.10
N SER A 184 -10.26 11.73 4.31
CA SER A 184 -11.65 11.66 4.80
C SER A 184 -12.08 10.27 5.26
N THR A 185 -11.48 9.21 4.71
CA THR A 185 -11.72 7.85 5.16
C THR A 185 -10.99 7.61 6.47
N CYS A 186 -9.73 8.05 6.56
CA CYS A 186 -8.95 7.91 7.79
C CYS A 186 -9.56 8.66 8.97
N ASP A 187 -9.96 9.93 8.80
CA ASP A 187 -10.59 10.71 9.88
C ASP A 187 -11.96 10.17 10.33
N ARG A 188 -12.55 9.24 9.56
CA ARG A 188 -13.73 8.48 9.98
C ARG A 188 -13.36 7.16 10.66
N GLY A 189 -12.24 6.55 10.25
CA GLY A 189 -11.55 5.46 10.94
C GLY A 189 -12.33 4.18 11.19
N GLY A 190 -11.65 3.21 11.80
CA GLY A 190 -12.31 2.07 12.43
C GLY A 190 -12.91 2.48 13.77
N CYS A 191 -14.22 2.31 13.95
CA CYS A 191 -14.92 2.73 15.18
C CYS A 191 -14.73 4.22 15.56
N TYR A 192 -14.40 5.10 14.61
CA TYR A 192 -14.15 6.54 14.85
C TYR A 192 -12.99 6.82 15.81
N VAL A 193 -12.01 5.92 15.89
CA VAL A 193 -10.84 6.08 16.77
C VAL A 193 -9.58 6.55 16.05
N ASP A 194 -9.63 6.66 14.72
CA ASP A 194 -8.48 7.06 13.91
C ASP A 194 -8.58 8.52 13.47
N GLY A 195 -7.42 9.14 13.32
CA GLY A 195 -7.27 10.48 12.76
C GLY A 195 -6.00 10.57 11.93
N CYS A 196 -6.06 11.27 10.81
CA CYS A 196 -4.92 11.54 9.92
C CYS A 196 -4.71 13.03 9.68
N SER A 197 -5.48 13.89 10.35
CA SER A 197 -5.37 15.34 10.21
C SER A 197 -3.95 15.82 10.55
N GLN A 198 -3.45 16.81 9.81
CA GLN A 198 -2.13 17.44 10.02
C GLN A 198 -0.89 16.56 9.74
N GLY A 199 -0.97 15.66 8.76
CA GLY A 199 0.19 14.86 8.39
C GLY A 199 1.24 15.52 7.50
N THR A 200 2.29 14.75 7.24
CA THR A 200 3.35 15.00 6.26
C THR A 200 3.53 13.77 5.38
N SER A 201 3.97 13.97 4.14
CA SER A 201 4.26 12.89 3.20
C SER A 201 5.68 12.37 3.40
N GLU A 202 5.83 11.06 3.52
CA GLU A 202 7.09 10.35 3.65
C GLU A 202 7.05 9.04 2.85
N LEU A 203 8.14 8.63 2.21
CA LEU A 203 8.19 7.31 1.56
C LEU A 203 8.02 6.21 2.61
N LEU A 204 7.42 5.07 2.24
CA LEU A 204 7.35 3.91 3.13
C LEU A 204 8.72 3.55 3.71
N ASP A 205 9.76 3.47 2.87
CA ASP A 205 11.17 3.33 3.28
C ASP A 205 11.96 4.60 2.92
N PRO A 206 12.05 5.60 3.81
CA PRO A 206 12.75 6.85 3.54
C PRO A 206 14.27 6.67 3.40
N ASP A 207 14.83 5.65 4.06
CA ASP A 207 16.27 5.52 4.26
C ASP A 207 16.92 4.64 3.19
N ASN A 208 16.29 3.50 2.85
CA ASN A 208 16.92 2.48 2.02
C ASN A 208 16.12 2.11 0.78
N ARG A 209 14.92 2.66 0.59
CA ARG A 209 14.07 2.42 -0.58
C ARG A 209 13.93 0.93 -0.95
N LEU A 210 13.79 0.08 0.07
CA LEU A 210 13.59 -1.37 -0.03
C LEU A 210 14.81 -2.18 -0.51
N VAL A 211 16.02 -1.61 -0.52
CA VAL A 211 17.24 -2.38 -0.87
C VAL A 211 17.42 -3.55 0.11
N SER A 212 17.56 -4.76 -0.46
CA SER A 212 17.70 -6.03 0.27
C SER A 212 16.55 -6.33 1.24
N ARG A 213 15.32 -5.96 0.85
CA ARG A 213 14.10 -6.11 1.66
C ARG A 213 13.08 -7.13 1.16
N ASN A 214 13.43 -7.91 0.12
CA ASN A 214 12.55 -8.97 -0.35
C ASN A 214 12.50 -10.10 0.67
N VAL A 215 11.32 -10.43 1.18
CA VAL A 215 11.11 -11.58 2.07
C VAL A 215 10.89 -12.87 1.28
N GLY A 216 10.58 -12.78 -0.02
CA GLY A 216 10.20 -13.89 -0.88
C GLY A 216 8.79 -14.41 -0.59
N SER A 217 8.57 -15.69 -0.89
CA SER A 217 7.31 -16.39 -0.65
C SER A 217 7.30 -17.19 0.67
N THR A 218 6.12 -17.61 1.11
CA THR A 218 5.98 -18.49 2.29
C THR A 218 6.50 -19.91 2.03
N GLY A 219 6.59 -20.31 0.76
CA GLY A 219 7.16 -21.58 0.32
C GLY A 219 8.70 -21.54 0.18
N ALA A 220 9.26 -20.38 -0.13
CA ALA A 220 10.70 -20.15 -0.23
C ALA A 220 11.11 -18.82 0.42
N PRO A 221 11.14 -18.75 1.77
CA PRO A 221 11.50 -17.53 2.46
C PRO A 221 12.94 -17.09 2.22
N LEU A 222 13.12 -15.83 1.81
CA LEU A 222 14.43 -15.17 1.72
C LEU A 222 14.81 -14.48 3.04
N ILE A 223 13.83 -13.90 3.74
CA ILE A 223 14.01 -13.26 5.04
C ILE A 223 12.93 -13.74 6.01
N ASN A 224 13.31 -14.63 6.93
CA ASN A 224 12.40 -15.14 7.96
C ASN A 224 12.25 -14.23 9.17
N ALA A 225 13.35 -13.61 9.59
CA ALA A 225 13.42 -12.81 10.78
C ALA A 225 14.56 -11.81 10.68
N VAL A 226 14.42 -10.66 11.34
CA VAL A 226 15.46 -9.64 11.40
C VAL A 226 15.66 -9.19 12.83
N THR A 227 16.92 -9.20 13.26
CA THR A 227 17.30 -8.62 14.55
C THR A 227 17.80 -7.20 14.37
N PHE A 228 17.19 -6.26 15.09
CA PHE A 228 17.60 -4.86 15.14
C PHE A 228 17.63 -4.40 16.60
N ARG A 229 18.72 -3.77 17.03
CA ARG A 229 18.89 -3.25 18.41
C ARG A 229 18.59 -4.27 19.53
N GLY A 230 18.86 -5.55 19.27
CA GLY A 230 18.63 -6.64 20.24
C GLY A 230 17.22 -7.22 20.24
N GLN A 231 16.35 -6.76 19.33
CA GLN A 231 14.97 -7.20 19.19
C GLN A 231 14.81 -7.92 17.86
N THR A 232 14.01 -8.99 17.84
CA THR A 232 13.83 -9.81 16.64
C THR A 232 12.39 -9.69 16.15
N GLU A 233 12.24 -9.09 14.97
CA GLU A 233 11.01 -9.18 14.20
C GLU A 233 10.99 -10.49 13.41
N ARG A 234 9.87 -11.20 13.45
CA ARG A 234 9.63 -12.48 12.78
C ARG A 234 8.66 -12.21 11.62
N LEU A 235 9.17 -12.25 10.40
CA LEU A 235 8.42 -11.87 9.19
C LEU A 235 7.69 -13.08 8.60
N LEU A 236 8.44 -14.12 8.23
CA LEU A 236 7.92 -15.34 7.60
C LEU A 236 7.93 -16.56 8.54
N ASP A 237 8.40 -16.39 9.77
CA ASP A 237 8.23 -17.40 10.82
C ASP A 237 6.77 -17.40 11.31
N ASP A 238 6.22 -18.58 11.63
CA ASP A 238 4.85 -18.73 12.16
C ASP A 238 4.76 -18.40 13.67
N VAL A 239 5.63 -17.49 14.12
CA VAL A 239 5.72 -17.06 15.51
C VAL A 239 5.07 -15.70 15.62
N GLU A 240 4.16 -15.57 16.59
CA GLU A 240 3.50 -14.30 16.95
C GLU A 240 4.51 -13.14 16.96
N PHE A 241 4.19 -12.05 16.26
CA PHE A 241 5.07 -10.89 16.20
C PHE A 241 4.96 -10.14 17.52
N LYS A 242 6.04 -10.15 18.30
CA LYS A 242 6.04 -9.58 19.65
C LYS A 242 6.39 -8.10 19.69
N GLY A 243 6.30 -7.43 18.54
CA GLY A 243 6.88 -6.12 18.35
C GLY A 243 8.38 -6.06 18.56
N TRP A 244 8.90 -4.85 18.41
CA TRP A 244 10.30 -4.58 18.66
C TRP A 244 10.52 -4.50 20.18
N ASP A 245 9.71 -3.71 20.91
CA ASP A 245 9.84 -3.49 22.36
C ASP A 245 8.90 -4.35 23.24
N ASN A 246 8.72 -5.64 22.95
CA ASN A 246 7.79 -6.57 23.64
C ASN A 246 7.55 -6.27 25.14
N ARG A 247 6.35 -5.78 25.46
CA ARG A 247 5.86 -5.49 26.79
C ARG A 247 4.77 -6.47 27.14
N TRP A 248 4.96 -7.21 28.23
CA TRP A 248 4.03 -8.25 28.69
C TRP A 248 2.56 -7.81 28.89
N TYR A 249 2.31 -6.50 29.03
CA TYR A 249 0.97 -5.93 29.24
C TYR A 249 0.30 -5.42 27.96
N ARG A 250 0.97 -5.53 26.80
CA ARG A 250 0.40 -5.22 25.48
C ARG A 250 0.22 -6.52 24.71
N PRO A 251 -0.93 -6.75 24.07
CA PRO A 251 -1.09 -7.89 23.17
C PRO A 251 -0.13 -7.74 21.97
N ASN A 252 0.19 -8.86 21.35
CA ASN A 252 1.05 -8.92 20.18
C ASN A 252 0.18 -8.90 18.90
N ALA A 253 0.76 -8.42 17.80
CA ALA A 253 0.07 -8.40 16.52
C ALA A 253 0.14 -9.77 15.79
N THR A 254 -0.79 -9.97 14.87
CA THR A 254 -0.79 -11.16 14.00
C THR A 254 0.43 -11.12 13.07
N PRO A 255 1.24 -12.19 12.97
CA PRO A 255 2.44 -12.22 12.11
C PRO A 255 2.17 -11.93 10.64
N TYR A 256 3.15 -11.32 9.97
CA TYR A 256 3.08 -11.08 8.53
C TYR A 256 2.92 -12.35 7.72
N ARG A 257 3.51 -13.48 8.14
CA ARG A 257 3.33 -14.79 7.50
C ARG A 257 1.87 -15.15 7.26
N ALA A 258 1.02 -14.98 8.27
CA ALA A 258 -0.41 -15.28 8.15
C ALA A 258 -1.10 -14.34 7.14
N ARG A 259 -0.66 -13.08 7.07
CA ARG A 259 -1.15 -12.11 6.09
C ARG A 259 -0.68 -12.47 4.68
N LEU A 260 0.57 -12.84 4.49
CA LEU A 260 1.12 -13.30 3.21
C LEU A 260 0.36 -14.52 2.67
N ILE A 261 0.09 -15.53 3.51
CA ILE A 261 -0.76 -16.69 3.17
C ILE A 261 -2.14 -16.25 2.70
N ARG A 262 -2.79 -15.31 3.41
CA ARG A 262 -4.12 -14.79 3.05
C ARG A 262 -4.15 -14.16 1.65
N PHE A 263 -3.04 -13.57 1.21
CA PHE A 263 -2.89 -12.99 -0.14
C PHE A 263 -2.14 -13.92 -1.12
N GLY A 264 -1.92 -15.17 -0.72
CA GLY A 264 -1.41 -16.28 -1.52
C GLY A 264 0.08 -16.22 -1.84
N PHE A 265 0.86 -15.54 -1.01
CA PHE A 265 2.33 -15.58 -1.07
C PHE A 265 2.87 -16.80 -0.34
#